data_AF-A0A1Q7CY12-F1
#
_entry.id   AF-A0A1Q7CY12-F1
#
_cell.length_a   1.000
_cell.length_b   1.000
_cell.length_c   1.000
_cell.angle_alpha   90.00
_cell.angle_beta   90.00
_cell.angle_gamma   90.00
#
_symmetry.space_group_name_H-M   'P 1'
#
loop_
_entity.id
_entity.type
_entity.pdbx_description
1 polymer ?
#
loop_
_entity_poly.entity_id
_entity_poly.type
_entity_poly.pdbx_seq_one_letter_code
_entity_poly.pdbx_strand_id
1 'polypeptide(L)'
;MNYRKNNGDRKRQKNPNSDSERMVTDFGNRAISSQNFSKIVTLPKIALTNCGLEATSVNVKLVQDKGERYIKLTPIQTEQEVKE
;
A
#
# COMPACT_ATOMS: atom_id res chain seq x y z
N MET A 1 29.60 34.47 37.37
CA MET A 1 29.06 33.75 36.19
C MET A 1 28.42 32.47 36.69
N ASN A 2 27.08 32.39 36.75
CA ASN A 2 26.34 31.22 37.21
C ASN A 2 25.41 30.75 36.09
N TYR A 3 25.66 29.56 35.54
CA TYR A 3 24.73 28.89 34.61
C TYR A 3 23.87 27.89 35.40
N ARG A 4 22.57 28.20 35.57
CA ARG A 4 21.56 27.25 36.05
C ARG A 4 21.00 26.45 34.87
N LYS A 5 21.23 25.14 34.86
CA LYS A 5 20.57 24.17 33.96
C LYS A 5 19.19 23.83 34.53
N ASN A 6 18.13 24.05 33.74
CA ASN A 6 16.80 23.54 34.04
C ASN A 6 16.64 22.17 33.36
N ASN A 7 16.52 21.10 34.16
CA ASN A 7 16.04 19.81 33.69
C ASN A 7 14.51 19.84 33.70
N GLY A 8 13.91 19.76 32.51
CA GLY A 8 12.48 19.53 32.33
C GLY A 8 12.26 18.14 31.75
N ASP A 9 12.16 17.13 32.62
CA ASP A 9 11.73 15.78 32.27
C ASP A 9 10.25 15.76 31.86
N ARG A 10 9.96 16.12 30.60
CA ARG A 10 8.66 15.82 29.99
C ARG A 10 8.67 14.38 29.49
N LYS A 11 8.23 13.46 30.34
CA LYS A 11 7.83 12.10 29.93
C LYS A 11 6.81 12.21 28.79
N ARG A 12 7.24 11.87 27.56
CA ARG A 12 6.32 11.63 26.45
C ARG A 12 5.51 10.38 26.77
N GLN A 13 4.27 10.57 27.24
CA GLN A 13 3.29 9.49 27.27
C GLN A 13 3.01 9.10 25.81
N LYS A 14 3.52 7.94 25.39
CA LYS A 14 3.17 7.31 24.11
C LYS A 14 1.81 6.62 24.34
N ASN A 15 0.72 7.21 23.83
CA ASN A 15 -0.57 6.52 23.77
C ASN A 15 -0.44 5.29 22.86
N PRO A 16 -0.87 4.09 23.28
CA PRO A 16 -0.72 2.86 22.52
C PRO A 16 -1.87 2.66 21.52
N ASN A 17 -2.31 3.72 20.86
CA ASN A 17 -3.20 3.60 19.71
C ASN A 17 -2.39 3.88 18.45
N SER A 18 -1.38 3.03 18.20
CA SER A 18 -0.72 3.02 16.91
C SER A 18 -1.62 2.26 15.94
N ASP A 19 -2.68 2.92 15.48
CA ASP A 19 -3.11 2.71 14.11
C ASP A 19 -1.84 2.90 13.28
N SER A 20 -1.25 1.79 12.82
CA SER A 20 -0.07 1.83 11.97
C SER A 20 -0.37 2.81 10.85
N GLU A 21 0.31 3.97 10.84
CA GLU A 21 0.09 5.01 9.85
C GLU A 21 0.08 4.35 8.48
N ARG A 22 -1.03 4.51 7.75
CA ARG A 22 -1.20 3.94 6.43
C ARG A 22 -0.08 4.49 5.54
N MET A 23 0.93 3.67 5.27
CA MET A 23 1.99 4.03 4.34
C MET A 23 1.47 3.90 2.91
N VAL A 24 1.49 5.02 2.18
CA VAL A 24 1.09 5.10 0.78
C VAL A 24 2.30 5.43 -0.06
N THR A 25 2.59 4.59 -1.05
CA THR A 25 3.63 4.84 -2.05
C THR A 25 2.96 5.23 -3.36
N ASP A 26 3.26 6.42 -3.87
CA ASP A 26 2.79 6.88 -5.18
C ASP A 26 3.73 6.36 -6.28
N PHE A 27 3.17 5.65 -7.26
CA PHE A 27 3.88 5.14 -8.43
C PHE A 27 3.61 5.95 -9.71
N GLY A 28 2.96 7.11 -9.57
CA GLY A 28 2.61 8.02 -10.64
C GLY A 28 1.38 7.58 -11.45
N ASN A 29 1.08 8.36 -12.49
CA ASN A 29 -0.10 8.17 -13.33
C ASN A 29 0.18 7.20 -14.49
N ARG A 30 -0.78 6.34 -14.81
CA ARG A 30 -0.72 5.41 -15.95
C ARG A 30 -1.89 5.66 -16.89
N ALA A 31 -1.60 5.72 -18.19
CA ALA A 31 -2.64 5.83 -19.21
C ALA A 31 -3.38 4.49 -19.34
N ILE A 32 -4.69 4.57 -19.61
CA ILE A 32 -5.51 3.41 -19.94
C ILE A 32 -5.46 3.23 -21.47
N SER A 33 -4.94 2.10 -21.94
CA SER A 33 -5.03 1.74 -23.35
C SER A 33 -6.36 1.07 -23.65
N SER A 34 -6.87 1.28 -24.86
CA SER A 34 -8.07 0.62 -25.37
C SER A 34 -7.63 -0.35 -26.46
N GLN A 35 -7.76 -1.65 -26.22
CA GLN A 35 -7.37 -2.68 -27.17
C GLN A 35 -8.45 -3.76 -27.21
N ASN A 36 -8.95 -4.07 -28.40
CA ASN A 36 -9.94 -5.15 -28.61
C ASN A 36 -11.10 -5.10 -27.60
N PHE A 37 -11.75 -3.94 -27.46
CA PHE A 37 -12.85 -3.69 -26.52
C PHE A 37 -12.51 -3.78 -25.02
N SER A 38 -11.24 -4.02 -24.69
CA SER A 38 -10.74 -4.06 -23.32
C SER A 38 -10.06 -2.74 -22.94
N LYS A 39 -10.20 -2.34 -21.67
CA LYS A 39 -9.44 -1.25 -21.06
C LYS A 39 -8.28 -1.87 -20.28
N ILE A 40 -7.06 -1.53 -20.66
CA ILE A 40 -5.85 -2.10 -20.07
C ILE A 40 -5.07 -0.99 -19.36
N VAL A 41 -4.67 -1.25 -18.12
CA VAL A 41 -3.73 -0.41 -17.37
C VAL A 41 -2.56 -1.29 -16.94
N THR A 42 -1.34 -0.78 -17.10
CA THR A 42 -0.12 -1.51 -16.74
C THR A 42 0.33 -1.12 -15.33
N LEU A 43 0.61 -2.13 -14.50
CA LEU A 43 1.13 -1.90 -13.14
C LEU A 43 2.67 -1.93 -13.16
N PRO A 44 3.34 -1.05 -12.39
CA PRO A 44 4.78 -1.17 -12.17
C PRO A 44 5.13 -2.52 -11.52
N LYS A 45 6.16 -3.20 -12.01
CA LYS A 45 6.62 -4.48 -11.43
C LYS A 45 6.89 -4.36 -9.92
N ILE A 46 7.60 -3.30 -9.52
CA ILE A 46 7.94 -3.01 -8.11
C ILE A 46 6.69 -2.90 -7.21
N ALA A 47 5.55 -2.43 -7.74
CA ALA A 47 4.33 -2.30 -6.96
C ALA A 47 3.76 -3.68 -6.57
N LEU A 48 3.85 -4.66 -7.48
CA LEU A 48 3.45 -6.04 -7.21
C LEU A 48 4.48 -6.76 -6.33
N THR A 49 5.78 -6.59 -6.62
CA THR A 49 6.86 -7.17 -5.80
C THR A 49 6.76 -6.73 -4.33
N ASN A 50 6.42 -5.46 -4.08
CA ASN A 50 6.22 -4.93 -2.72
C ASN A 50 5.03 -5.58 -1.97
N CYS A 51 4.12 -6.27 -2.66
CA CYS A 51 3.05 -7.03 -2.02
C CYS A 51 3.49 -8.42 -1.54
N GLY A 52 4.76 -8.79 -1.73
CA GLY A 52 5.38 -9.93 -1.05
C GLY A 52 5.55 -11.21 -1.88
N LEU A 53 5.05 -11.28 -3.12
CA LEU A 53 5.26 -12.41 -4.05
C LEU A 53 5.20 -11.93 -5.52
N GLU A 54 5.80 -12.71 -6.44
CA GLU A 54 5.67 -12.55 -7.90
C GLU A 54 4.25 -12.90 -8.35
N ALA A 55 3.31 -12.01 -8.04
CA ALA A 55 1.91 -12.20 -8.36
C ALA A 55 1.70 -12.23 -9.87
N THR A 56 1.21 -13.37 -10.38
CA THR A 56 0.83 -13.55 -11.77
C THR A 56 -0.62 -13.15 -12.04
N SER A 57 -1.41 -12.95 -10.97
CA SER A 57 -2.85 -12.62 -11.05
C SER A 57 -3.27 -11.73 -9.89
N VAL A 58 -4.29 -10.89 -10.14
CA VAL A 58 -4.90 -10.01 -9.14
C VAL A 58 -6.41 -10.18 -9.13
N ASN A 59 -7.00 -10.14 -7.94
CA ASN A 59 -8.44 -9.96 -7.78
C ASN A 59 -8.79 -8.47 -7.94
N VAL A 60 -9.80 -8.18 -8.76
CA VAL A 60 -10.27 -6.82 -9.06
C VAL A 60 -11.62 -6.62 -8.38
N LYS A 61 -11.72 -5.59 -7.51
CA LYS A 61 -12.98 -5.22 -6.85
C LYS A 61 -13.26 -3.73 -7.02
N LEU A 62 -14.52 -3.39 -7.25
CA LEU A 62 -15.02 -2.03 -7.14
C LEU A 62 -15.38 -1.76 -5.67
N VAL A 63 -14.70 -0.80 -5.05
CA VAL A 63 -15.03 -0.33 -3.70
C VAL A 63 -15.87 0.94 -3.82
N GLN A 64 -16.99 0.96 -3.11
CA GLN A 64 -17.91 2.09 -3.00
C GLN A 64 -18.28 2.27 -1.54
N ASP A 65 -17.61 3.18 -0.85
CA ASP A 65 -17.88 3.48 0.56
C ASP A 65 -17.70 4.97 0.85
N LYS A 66 -18.62 5.56 1.62
CA LYS A 66 -18.56 6.96 2.10
C LYS A 66 -18.20 8.02 1.03
N GLY A 67 -18.63 7.82 -0.20
CA GLY A 67 -18.35 8.74 -1.33
C GLY A 67 -17.05 8.48 -2.07
N GLU A 68 -16.20 7.56 -1.59
CA GLU A 68 -15.04 7.09 -2.33
C GLU A 68 -15.44 5.97 -3.30
N ARG A 69 -14.95 6.08 -4.54
CA ARG A 69 -15.09 5.04 -5.57
C ARG A 69 -13.74 4.76 -6.20
N TYR A 70 -13.21 3.57 -5.99
CA TYR A 70 -11.94 3.14 -6.57
C TYR A 70 -11.93 1.65 -6.86
N ILE A 71 -10.99 1.24 -7.70
CA ILE A 71 -10.69 -0.17 -7.93
C ILE A 71 -9.62 -0.61 -6.92
N LYS A 72 -9.94 -1.65 -6.14
CA LYS A 72 -8.97 -2.34 -5.29
C LYS A 72 -8.44 -3.55 -6.06
N LEU A 73 -7.12 -3.60 -6.19
CA LEU A 73 -6.40 -4.74 -6.73
C LEU A 73 -5.73 -5.48 -5.59
N THR A 74 -5.93 -6.80 -5.51
CA THR A 74 -5.31 -7.65 -4.49
C THR A 74 -4.60 -8.81 -5.18
N PRO A 75 -3.27 -8.95 -5.05
CA PRO A 75 -2.54 -10.11 -5.56
C PRO A 75 -3.14 -11.44 -5.09
N ILE A 76 -3.19 -12.41 -5.99
CA ILE A 76 -3.58 -13.79 -5.68
C ILE A 76 -2.29 -14.59 -5.54
N GLN A 77 -2.12 -15.25 -4.39
CA GLN A 77 -1.02 -16.21 -4.22
C GLN A 77 -1.36 -17.44 -5.05
N THR A 78 -0.54 -17.74 -6.04
CA THR A 78 -0.51 -19.08 -6.62
C THR A 78 0.39 -19.89 -5.71
N GLU A 79 -0.18 -20.87 -5.01
CA GLU A 79 0.63 -21.95 -4.45
C GLU A 79 1.38 -22.56 -5.63
N GLN A 80 2.69 -22.31 -5.70
CA GLN A 80 3.52 -23.08 -6.61
C GLN A 80 3.39 -24.52 -6.12
N GLU A 81 2.82 -25.40 -6.94
CA GLU A 81 2.85 -26.83 -6.71
C GLU A 81 4.27 -27.21 -6.28
N VAL A 82 4.42 -27.60 -5.02
CA VAL A 82 5.59 -28.34 -4.56
C VAL A 82 5.53 -29.66 -5.32
N LYS A 83 6.22 -29.72 -6.45
CA LYS A 83 6.50 -31.00 -7.11
C LYS A 83 7.52 -31.72 -6.23
N GLU A 84 6.99 -32.65 -5.44
CA GLU A 84 7.75 -33.68 -4.71
C GLU A 84 8.41 -34.66 -5.68
#